data_AF-A0A2A5GVF9-F1
#
_entry.id   AF-A0A2A5GVF9-F1
#
_cell.length_a   1.000
_cell.length_b   1.000
_cell.length_c   1.000
_cell.angle_alpha   90.00
_cell.angle_beta   90.00
_cell.angle_gamma   90.00
#
_symmetry.space_group_name_H-M   'P 1'
#
loop_
_entity.id
_entity.type
_entity.pdbx_description
1 polymer ?
#
loop_
_entity_poly.entity_id
_entity_poly.type
_entity_poly.pdbx_seq_one_letter_code
_entity_poly.pdbx_strand_id
1 'polypeptide(L)'
;MYVTINGTRKKWKKAESLYDITALSEVFFTQGYKDNYYEIIFGNGTTGRNLSTGDIVEIFYRDTVGSGGNNINGFDFSNSIDGYGNITVITEISSYGGSERESNENIKFKAPRHFTTQERGVIADDYTNLVLINFPEIEAVNSYGGEKVNKFGKQIIVLKPYDSTTVSETLSGRIKTFLEEKSLADEVIIENLEFFYIEITSDVKYNKDDTILNEAGLKTIITQNLVDLNTTRFNKFNQNVYSSQIAAIIDNSDDSIISNSTFLRLGHRLTPVVNVNTSYIFDFENKLDLHTPSQNAGHDSTISSSTFTYTKDDVDYDSCIEDDGNGVLKVYTTDNTGTSVALDTIGSVDYETGKIVFNLAIKGYIGYISLFASIKSRDLEVTKNKFIIIDSSDFNITMVETNA
;
A
#
# COMPACT_ATOMS: atom_id res chain seq x y z
N MET A 1 28.99 -7.10 -17.00
CA MET A 1 30.47 -6.97 -17.01
C MET A 1 31.03 -7.77 -18.16
N TYR A 2 32.07 -7.26 -18.81
CA TYR A 2 32.80 -7.99 -19.84
C TYR A 2 34.24 -8.21 -19.39
N VAL A 3 34.78 -9.39 -19.65
CA VAL A 3 36.19 -9.69 -19.41
C VAL A 3 36.77 -10.23 -20.71
N THR A 4 37.89 -9.66 -21.13
CA THR A 4 38.64 -10.11 -22.31
C THR A 4 39.77 -11.01 -21.86
N ILE A 5 39.69 -12.28 -22.25
CA ILE A 5 40.68 -13.32 -21.92
C ILE A 5 41.24 -13.83 -23.23
N ASN A 6 42.56 -13.77 -23.41
CA ASN A 6 43.25 -14.17 -24.66
C ASN A 6 42.63 -13.55 -25.92
N GLY A 7 42.29 -12.25 -25.86
CA GLY A 7 41.68 -11.51 -26.96
C GLY A 7 40.19 -11.81 -27.23
N THR A 8 39.58 -12.72 -26.47
CA THR A 8 38.14 -13.01 -26.59
C THR A 8 37.35 -12.31 -25.50
N ARG A 9 36.45 -11.41 -25.91
CA ARG A 9 35.56 -10.68 -25.00
C ARG A 9 34.38 -11.56 -24.59
N LYS A 10 34.20 -11.77 -23.30
CA LYS A 10 33.12 -12.62 -22.74
C LYS A 10 32.27 -11.87 -21.73
N LYS A 11 30.97 -12.17 -21.70
CA LYS A 11 30.03 -11.61 -20.72
C LYS A 11 30.07 -12.45 -19.45
N TRP A 12 30.42 -11.82 -18.34
CA TRP A 12 30.40 -12.44 -17.02
C TRP A 12 29.10 -12.10 -16.30
N LYS A 13 28.57 -13.07 -15.54
CA LYS A 13 27.32 -12.93 -14.79
C LYS A 13 27.62 -12.60 -13.32
N LYS A 14 26.80 -11.74 -12.71
CA LYS A 14 26.83 -11.54 -11.27
C LYS A 14 26.31 -12.82 -10.61
N ALA A 15 27.01 -13.33 -9.62
CA ALA A 15 26.57 -14.42 -8.77
C ALA A 15 26.17 -13.86 -7.39
N GLU A 16 25.05 -14.37 -6.87
CA GLU A 16 24.51 -14.03 -5.54
C GLU A 16 24.81 -15.15 -4.52
N SER A 17 25.03 -16.38 -5.01
CA SER A 17 25.23 -17.59 -4.22
C SER A 17 26.43 -18.37 -4.73
N LEU A 18 26.97 -19.27 -3.91
CA LEU A 18 27.97 -20.26 -4.32
C LEU A 18 27.34 -21.53 -4.91
N TYR A 19 26.02 -21.65 -4.88
CA TYR A 19 25.29 -22.81 -5.40
C TYR A 19 25.44 -22.94 -6.93
N ASP A 20 25.67 -24.16 -7.42
CA ASP A 20 25.90 -24.50 -8.83
C ASP A 20 27.06 -23.75 -9.52
N ILE A 21 28.00 -23.20 -8.74
CA ILE A 21 29.21 -22.56 -9.27
C ILE A 21 30.37 -23.55 -9.30
N THR A 22 31.04 -23.61 -10.45
CA THR A 22 32.23 -24.45 -10.66
C THR A 22 33.45 -23.58 -10.93
N ALA A 23 34.63 -24.20 -10.93
CA ALA A 23 35.90 -23.58 -11.30
C ALA A 23 35.92 -22.90 -12.69
N LEU A 24 35.01 -23.30 -13.59
CA LEU A 24 34.92 -22.77 -14.95
C LEU A 24 33.85 -21.68 -15.11
N SER A 25 33.00 -21.49 -14.10
CA SER A 25 31.90 -20.53 -14.17
C SER A 25 32.43 -19.09 -14.30
N GLU A 26 32.00 -18.39 -15.36
CA GLU A 26 32.38 -17.02 -15.67
C GLU A 26 31.51 -16.03 -14.88
N VAL A 27 31.75 -15.97 -13.56
CA VAL A 27 30.95 -15.26 -12.57
C VAL A 27 31.77 -14.30 -11.73
N PHE A 28 31.13 -13.23 -11.25
CA PHE A 28 31.71 -12.28 -10.30
C PHE A 28 30.73 -12.02 -9.15
N PHE A 29 31.27 -11.64 -8.00
CA PHE A 29 30.51 -11.26 -6.82
C PHE A 29 30.70 -9.77 -6.55
N THR A 30 29.77 -9.18 -5.81
CA THR A 30 29.87 -7.78 -5.36
C THR A 30 29.68 -7.73 -3.86
N GLN A 31 30.52 -6.96 -3.17
CA GLN A 31 30.35 -6.70 -1.73
C GLN A 31 30.44 -5.21 -1.42
N GLY A 32 29.84 -4.82 -0.30
CA GLY A 32 30.00 -3.47 0.23
C GLY A 32 31.44 -3.24 0.68
N TYR A 33 32.00 -2.08 0.32
CA TYR A 33 33.31 -1.62 0.75
C TYR A 33 33.17 -0.35 1.60
N LYS A 34 34.27 0.10 2.20
CA LYS A 34 34.30 1.33 2.99
C LYS A 34 33.82 2.53 2.16
N ASP A 35 33.25 3.52 2.83
CA ASP A 35 32.85 4.81 2.23
C ASP A 35 31.80 4.68 1.11
N ASN A 36 30.90 3.69 1.24
CA ASN A 36 29.82 3.39 0.29
C ASN A 36 30.28 3.00 -1.13
N TYR A 37 31.51 2.53 -1.27
CA TYR A 37 31.97 1.92 -2.51
C TYR A 37 31.56 0.44 -2.57
N TYR A 38 31.63 -0.12 -3.77
CA TYR A 38 31.43 -1.55 -4.01
C TYR A 38 32.75 -2.16 -4.45
N GLU A 39 33.02 -3.36 -3.95
CA GLU A 39 34.13 -4.19 -4.41
C GLU A 39 33.61 -5.34 -5.26
N ILE A 40 34.31 -5.62 -6.36
CA ILE A 40 34.02 -6.74 -7.25
C ILE A 40 35.04 -7.84 -6.99
N ILE A 41 34.55 -9.03 -6.72
CA ILE A 41 35.38 -10.20 -6.42
C ILE A 41 35.19 -11.24 -7.51
N PHE A 42 36.30 -11.75 -8.03
CA PHE A 42 36.31 -12.85 -8.99
C PHE A 42 36.57 -14.18 -8.29
N GLY A 43 36.20 -15.28 -8.94
CA GLY A 43 36.43 -16.62 -8.40
C GLY A 43 37.91 -16.93 -8.23
N ASN A 44 38.23 -17.88 -7.34
CA ASN A 44 39.61 -18.31 -7.05
C ASN A 44 40.02 -19.57 -7.82
N GLY A 45 39.23 -20.01 -8.81
CA GLY A 45 39.45 -21.27 -9.53
C GLY A 45 38.81 -22.48 -8.85
N THR A 46 38.10 -22.31 -7.73
CA THR A 46 37.22 -23.34 -7.14
C THR A 46 35.77 -22.86 -7.18
N THR A 47 35.51 -21.67 -6.66
CA THR A 47 34.18 -21.03 -6.61
C THR A 47 34.04 -19.97 -7.70
N GLY A 48 34.20 -20.39 -8.95
CA GLY A 48 34.23 -19.52 -10.12
C GLY A 48 35.62 -19.38 -10.73
N ARG A 49 35.64 -18.94 -11.99
CA ARG A 49 36.86 -18.79 -12.78
C ARG A 49 37.77 -17.69 -12.22
N ASN A 50 39.05 -18.02 -12.05
CA ASN A 50 40.09 -17.06 -11.70
C ASN A 50 40.55 -16.25 -12.91
N LEU A 51 40.92 -14.99 -12.67
CA LEU A 51 41.55 -14.12 -13.65
C LEU A 51 43.07 -14.27 -13.60
N SER A 52 43.71 -14.09 -14.74
CA SER A 52 45.17 -14.10 -14.87
C SER A 52 45.69 -12.70 -15.18
N THR A 53 46.95 -12.46 -14.85
CA THR A 53 47.63 -11.21 -15.20
C THR A 53 47.56 -10.97 -16.71
N GLY A 54 47.03 -9.82 -17.12
CA GLY A 54 46.84 -9.45 -18.53
C GLY A 54 45.39 -9.54 -19.02
N ASP A 55 44.48 -10.15 -18.25
CA ASP A 55 43.04 -10.08 -18.54
C ASP A 55 42.51 -8.65 -18.34
N ILE A 56 41.63 -8.20 -19.25
CA ILE A 56 41.06 -6.84 -19.22
C ILE A 56 39.61 -6.93 -18.74
N VAL A 57 39.27 -6.16 -17.69
CA VAL A 57 37.93 -6.09 -17.11
C VAL A 57 37.25 -4.77 -17.53
N GLU A 58 36.08 -4.87 -18.14
CA GLU A 58 35.23 -3.73 -18.52
C GLU A 58 33.91 -3.76 -17.73
N ILE A 59 33.64 -2.66 -17.03
CA ILE A 59 32.46 -2.51 -16.19
C ILE A 59 31.64 -1.34 -16.72
N PHE A 60 30.38 -1.61 -17.01
CA PHE A 60 29.38 -0.61 -17.31
C PHE A 60 28.37 -0.63 -16.17
N TYR A 61 28.17 0.52 -15.55
CA TYR A 61 27.19 0.71 -14.50
C TYR A 61 26.44 2.01 -14.74
N ARG A 62 25.28 2.15 -14.09
CA ARG A 62 24.47 3.36 -14.12
C ARG A 62 24.44 3.91 -12.70
N ASP A 63 24.83 5.16 -12.54
CA ASP A 63 24.61 5.91 -11.31
C ASP A 63 23.23 6.57 -11.37
N THR A 64 22.52 6.62 -10.25
CA THR A 64 21.13 7.09 -10.18
C THR A 64 20.96 8.12 -9.07
N VAL A 65 19.95 8.97 -9.19
CA VAL A 65 19.58 9.97 -8.18
C VAL A 65 18.61 9.42 -7.12
N GLY A 66 18.50 8.09 -7.00
CA GLY A 66 17.60 7.44 -6.05
C GLY A 66 16.13 7.82 -6.27
N SER A 67 15.44 8.15 -5.17
CA SER A 67 14.02 8.51 -5.16
C SER A 67 13.68 9.75 -5.99
N GLY A 68 14.63 10.69 -6.13
CA GLY A 68 14.44 11.92 -6.91
C GLY A 68 14.24 11.71 -8.41
N GLY A 69 14.46 10.49 -8.91
CA GLY A 69 14.23 10.12 -10.31
C GLY A 69 12.82 9.61 -10.60
N ASN A 70 11.93 9.52 -9.61
CA ASN A 70 10.56 9.04 -9.77
C ASN A 70 9.60 10.13 -10.27
N ASN A 71 8.47 9.73 -10.86
CA ASN A 71 7.37 10.58 -11.32
C ASN A 71 7.71 11.58 -12.44
N ILE A 72 8.79 11.34 -13.20
CA ILE A 72 9.13 12.15 -14.37
C ILE A 72 8.17 11.78 -15.51
N ASN A 73 7.42 12.76 -15.99
CA ASN A 73 6.40 12.64 -17.01
C ASN A 73 6.70 13.43 -18.29
N GLY A 74 7.61 14.40 -18.23
CA GLY A 74 8.12 15.16 -19.38
C GLY A 74 9.48 14.63 -19.81
N PHE A 75 9.58 14.13 -21.04
CA PHE A 75 10.84 13.71 -21.64
C PHE A 75 11.06 14.52 -22.92
N ASP A 76 12.17 15.26 -22.94
CA ASP A 76 12.65 15.94 -24.12
C ASP A 76 13.81 15.16 -24.74
N PHE A 77 13.86 15.23 -26.05
CA PHE A 77 14.86 14.53 -26.83
C PHE A 77 16.01 15.48 -27.20
N SER A 78 17.25 15.12 -26.86
CA SER A 78 18.40 16.02 -26.95
C SER A 78 19.25 15.90 -28.23
N ASN A 79 19.27 14.75 -28.91
CA ASN A 79 20.20 14.49 -30.03
C ASN A 79 19.57 13.61 -31.10
N SER A 80 19.57 13.97 -32.40
CA SER A 80 18.98 13.15 -33.50
C SER A 80 19.27 11.64 -33.39
N ILE A 81 18.23 10.80 -33.54
CA ILE A 81 18.39 9.35 -33.69
C ILE A 81 18.62 9.09 -35.18
N ASP A 82 19.77 8.54 -35.52
CA ASP A 82 20.10 8.09 -36.88
C ASP A 82 19.86 9.17 -37.96
N GLY A 83 20.10 10.44 -37.61
CA GLY A 83 19.91 11.59 -38.51
C GLY A 83 18.49 12.15 -38.62
N TYR A 84 17.49 11.54 -37.97
CA TYR A 84 16.13 12.09 -37.90
C TYR A 84 16.02 13.09 -36.74
N GLY A 85 15.59 14.32 -37.07
CA GLY A 85 15.45 15.41 -36.11
C GLY A 85 14.02 15.69 -35.64
N ASN A 86 13.01 15.13 -36.31
CA ASN A 86 11.61 15.31 -35.93
C ASN A 86 11.13 14.07 -35.17
N ILE A 87 11.29 14.11 -33.85
CA ILE A 87 11.00 12.99 -32.95
C ILE A 87 9.95 13.47 -31.96
N THR A 88 8.79 12.79 -31.97
CA THR A 88 7.75 12.97 -30.97
C THR A 88 7.97 11.99 -29.84
N VAL A 89 8.09 12.50 -28.62
CA VAL A 89 8.20 11.68 -27.42
C VAL A 89 6.82 11.64 -26.74
N ILE A 90 6.33 10.43 -26.45
CA ILE A 90 5.10 10.22 -25.70
C ILE A 90 5.48 9.37 -24.49
N THR A 91 5.12 9.85 -23.31
CA THR A 91 5.30 9.12 -22.06
C THR A 91 4.11 8.19 -21.86
N GLU A 92 4.34 6.88 -21.96
CA GLU A 92 3.30 5.89 -21.64
C GLU A 92 3.15 5.68 -20.14
N ILE A 93 4.27 5.67 -19.40
CA ILE A 93 4.33 5.52 -17.96
C ILE A 93 5.41 6.46 -17.43
N SER A 94 5.11 7.20 -16.37
CA SER A 94 6.11 8.04 -15.67
C SER A 94 7.26 7.20 -15.13
N SER A 95 8.44 7.79 -14.91
CA SER A 95 9.55 7.07 -14.28
C SER A 95 9.21 6.58 -12.86
N TYR A 96 9.72 5.41 -12.48
CA TYR A 96 9.49 4.82 -11.15
C TYR A 96 10.63 3.86 -10.76
N GLY A 97 10.62 3.41 -9.50
CA GLY A 97 11.53 2.37 -8.99
C GLY A 97 12.85 2.89 -8.42
N GLY A 98 13.06 4.20 -8.39
CA GLY A 98 14.12 4.81 -7.59
C GLY A 98 13.79 4.75 -6.11
N SER A 99 14.75 4.38 -5.28
CA SER A 99 14.61 4.38 -3.83
C SER A 99 15.87 4.89 -3.17
N GLU A 100 15.72 5.38 -1.94
CA GLU A 100 16.88 5.66 -1.09
C GLU A 100 17.54 4.36 -0.63
N ARG A 101 18.82 4.47 -0.25
CA ARG A 101 19.54 3.34 0.35
C ARG A 101 18.89 2.95 1.67
N GLU A 102 18.89 1.66 1.99
CA GLU A 102 18.34 1.19 3.25
C GLU A 102 19.03 1.84 4.47
N SER A 103 18.24 2.16 5.50
CA SER A 103 18.77 2.67 6.76
C SER A 103 19.57 1.62 7.53
N ASN A 104 20.51 2.08 8.36
CA ASN A 104 21.32 1.20 9.20
C ASN A 104 20.46 0.35 10.15
N GLU A 105 19.37 0.89 10.65
CA GLU A 105 18.39 0.21 11.50
C GLU A 105 17.71 -0.93 10.74
N ASN A 106 17.29 -0.69 9.49
CA ASN A 106 16.69 -1.71 8.64
C ASN A 106 17.71 -2.82 8.31
N ILE A 107 18.95 -2.46 7.97
CA ILE A 107 20.02 -3.44 7.69
C ILE A 107 20.29 -4.30 8.93
N LYS A 108 20.41 -3.70 10.13
CA LYS A 108 20.61 -4.44 11.39
C LYS A 108 19.47 -5.41 11.68
N PHE A 109 18.24 -5.04 11.35
CA PHE A 109 17.06 -5.89 11.56
C PHE A 109 16.98 -7.03 10.54
N LYS A 110 17.32 -6.78 9.26
CA LYS A 110 17.24 -7.75 8.16
C LYS A 110 18.43 -8.73 8.12
N ALA A 111 19.66 -8.29 8.43
CA ALA A 111 20.87 -9.08 8.24
C ALA A 111 20.90 -10.45 8.97
N PRO A 112 20.47 -10.56 10.25
CA PRO A 112 20.42 -11.85 10.92
C PRO A 112 19.45 -12.83 10.26
N ARG A 113 18.34 -12.32 9.72
CA ARG A 113 17.29 -13.12 9.07
C ARG A 113 17.75 -13.64 7.71
N HIS A 114 18.55 -12.87 6.97
CA HIS A 114 19.15 -13.36 5.72
C HIS A 114 20.02 -14.60 5.94
N PHE A 115 20.77 -14.64 7.06
CA PHE A 115 21.60 -15.80 7.37
C PHE A 115 20.79 -17.06 7.68
N THR A 116 19.60 -16.91 8.30
CA THR A 116 18.76 -18.05 8.68
C THR A 116 18.01 -18.68 7.51
N THR A 117 17.67 -17.92 6.46
CA THR A 117 16.86 -18.41 5.33
C THR A 117 17.63 -19.32 4.37
N GLN A 118 18.96 -19.40 4.46
CA GLN A 118 19.82 -20.19 3.56
C GLN A 118 19.45 -20.03 2.07
N GLU A 119 19.02 -18.84 1.67
CA GLU A 119 18.60 -18.48 0.30
C GLU A 119 17.40 -19.27 -0.26
N ARG A 120 16.60 -19.94 0.59
CA ARG A 120 15.40 -20.70 0.22
C ARG A 120 14.17 -20.29 1.04
N GLY A 121 12.99 -20.44 0.44
CA GLY A 121 11.71 -20.19 1.10
C GLY A 121 11.12 -21.48 1.66
N VAL A 122 11.09 -21.62 2.99
CA VAL A 122 10.45 -22.78 3.67
C VAL A 122 9.28 -22.30 4.50
N ILE A 123 9.50 -21.33 5.38
CA ILE A 123 8.47 -20.70 6.20
C ILE A 123 8.05 -19.36 5.60
N ALA A 124 6.88 -18.86 5.97
CA ALA A 124 6.34 -17.58 5.49
C ALA A 124 7.31 -16.40 5.64
N ASP A 125 8.04 -16.34 6.75
CA ASP A 125 9.02 -15.28 6.99
C ASP A 125 10.20 -15.35 6.01
N ASP A 126 10.56 -16.54 5.51
CA ASP A 126 11.64 -16.69 4.53
C ASP A 126 11.28 -16.02 3.21
N TYR A 127 10.07 -16.23 2.70
CA TYR A 127 9.58 -15.59 1.49
C TYR A 127 9.55 -14.06 1.66
N THR A 128 9.09 -13.58 2.81
CA THR A 128 9.08 -12.16 3.15
C THR A 128 10.49 -11.56 3.08
N ASN A 129 11.46 -12.22 3.71
CA ASN A 129 12.86 -11.76 3.69
C ASN A 129 13.48 -11.86 2.29
N LEU A 130 13.23 -12.93 1.54
CA LEU A 130 13.74 -13.10 0.18
C LEU A 130 13.28 -11.97 -0.74
N VAL A 131 12.01 -11.59 -0.67
CA VAL A 131 11.49 -10.46 -1.46
C VAL A 131 12.12 -9.15 -1.02
N LEU A 132 12.10 -8.83 0.28
CA LEU A 132 12.59 -7.56 0.81
C LEU A 132 14.10 -7.33 0.61
N ILE A 133 14.87 -8.37 0.31
CA ILE A 133 16.32 -8.30 0.05
C ILE A 133 16.60 -8.14 -1.44
N ASN A 134 15.83 -8.81 -2.30
CA ASN A 134 16.10 -8.84 -3.74
C ASN A 134 15.33 -7.76 -4.52
N PHE A 135 14.27 -7.21 -3.93
CA PHE A 135 13.38 -6.22 -4.55
C PHE A 135 13.25 -4.99 -3.64
N PRO A 136 14.24 -4.08 -3.64
CA PRO A 136 14.24 -2.88 -2.80
C PRO A 136 13.12 -1.89 -3.13
N GLU A 137 12.45 -2.04 -4.28
CA GLU A 137 11.24 -1.30 -4.64
C GLU A 137 10.00 -1.69 -3.81
N ILE A 138 10.08 -2.77 -3.02
CA ILE A 138 9.00 -3.24 -2.14
C ILE A 138 9.21 -2.70 -0.71
N GLU A 139 8.22 -1.96 -0.21
CA GLU A 139 8.22 -1.40 1.14
C GLU A 139 7.92 -2.47 2.19
N ALA A 140 6.85 -3.24 1.97
CA ALA A 140 6.40 -4.25 2.90
C ALA A 140 5.91 -5.50 2.17
N VAL A 141 6.15 -6.64 2.81
CA VAL A 141 5.72 -7.95 2.32
C VAL A 141 5.03 -8.68 3.46
N ASN A 142 3.95 -9.38 3.13
CA ASN A 142 3.34 -10.34 4.01
C ASN A 142 3.17 -11.65 3.27
N SER A 143 3.41 -12.76 3.96
CA SER A 143 3.37 -14.08 3.35
C SER A 143 2.73 -15.09 4.29
N TYR A 144 2.02 -16.07 3.73
CA TYR A 144 1.40 -17.14 4.48
C TYR A 144 1.16 -18.38 3.61
N GLY A 145 1.14 -19.54 4.25
CA GLY A 145 0.78 -20.78 3.60
C GLY A 145 -0.71 -20.82 3.26
N GLY A 146 -1.02 -21.38 2.10
CA GLY A 146 -2.37 -21.44 1.56
C GLY A 146 -3.31 -22.35 2.36
N GLU A 147 -2.82 -23.14 3.33
CA GLU A 147 -3.65 -23.86 4.30
C GLU A 147 -4.57 -22.91 5.08
N LYS A 148 -4.20 -21.64 5.25
CA LYS A 148 -5.03 -20.64 5.93
C LYS A 148 -6.24 -20.19 5.11
N VAL A 149 -6.26 -20.45 3.81
CA VAL A 149 -7.33 -20.06 2.88
C VAL A 149 -7.81 -21.25 2.02
N ASN A 150 -7.63 -22.47 2.52
CA ASN A 150 -8.01 -23.72 1.84
C ASN A 150 -7.36 -23.94 0.46
N LYS A 151 -6.17 -23.38 0.23
CA LYS A 151 -5.32 -23.54 -0.97
C LYS A 151 -4.02 -24.29 -0.60
N PHE A 152 -4.13 -25.57 -0.24
CA PHE A 152 -2.98 -26.37 0.20
C PHE A 152 -1.86 -26.48 -0.86
N GLY A 153 -0.61 -26.56 -0.41
CA GLY A 153 0.57 -26.65 -1.29
C GLY A 153 1.02 -25.33 -1.91
N LYS A 154 0.28 -24.24 -1.66
CA LYS A 154 0.57 -22.92 -2.23
C LYS A 154 1.11 -21.96 -1.18
N GLN A 155 2.06 -21.12 -1.58
CA GLN A 155 2.50 -19.98 -0.78
C GLN A 155 1.85 -18.71 -1.31
N ILE A 156 1.21 -17.94 -0.44
CA ILE A 156 0.57 -16.68 -0.81
C ILE A 156 1.42 -15.51 -0.32
N ILE A 157 1.55 -14.51 -1.17
CA ILE A 157 2.38 -13.34 -0.94
C ILE A 157 1.60 -12.10 -1.32
N VAL A 158 1.61 -11.13 -0.41
CA VAL A 158 1.02 -9.82 -0.61
C VAL A 158 2.15 -8.80 -0.55
N LEU A 159 2.18 -7.92 -1.55
CA LEU A 159 3.27 -6.99 -1.81
C LEU A 159 2.76 -5.56 -1.71
N LYS A 160 3.46 -4.70 -0.96
CA LYS A 160 3.27 -3.25 -0.95
C LYS A 160 4.51 -2.56 -1.51
N PRO A 161 4.46 -1.94 -2.70
CA PRO A 161 5.54 -1.13 -3.22
C PRO A 161 5.61 0.24 -2.53
N TYR A 162 6.76 0.90 -2.59
CA TYR A 162 6.87 2.30 -2.17
C TYR A 162 6.00 3.20 -3.06
N ASP A 163 5.35 4.18 -2.44
CA ASP A 163 4.56 5.24 -3.10
C ASP A 163 3.46 4.76 -4.07
N SER A 164 3.06 3.49 -3.97
CA SER A 164 2.00 2.92 -4.79
C SER A 164 1.14 1.93 -4.01
N THR A 165 -0.15 1.91 -4.35
CA THR A 165 -1.13 0.98 -3.80
C THR A 165 -1.25 -0.31 -4.63
N THR A 166 -0.61 -0.35 -5.80
CA THR A 166 -0.68 -1.48 -6.73
C THR A 166 0.70 -1.89 -7.21
N VAL A 167 0.87 -3.20 -7.46
CA VAL A 167 2.08 -3.77 -8.04
C VAL A 167 1.82 -4.06 -9.51
N SER A 168 2.74 -3.62 -10.38
CA SER A 168 2.62 -3.88 -11.81
C SER A 168 2.71 -5.38 -12.12
N GLU A 169 1.99 -5.84 -13.14
CA GLU A 169 2.00 -7.25 -13.54
C GLU A 169 3.41 -7.75 -13.88
N THR A 170 4.24 -6.89 -14.47
CA THR A 170 5.64 -7.21 -14.79
C THR A 170 6.48 -7.43 -13.54
N LEU A 171 6.33 -6.57 -12.52
CA LEU A 171 7.06 -6.72 -11.25
C LEU A 171 6.58 -7.96 -10.49
N SER A 172 5.26 -8.16 -10.41
CA SER A 172 4.66 -9.36 -9.83
C SER A 172 5.17 -10.62 -10.52
N GLY A 173 5.19 -10.67 -11.85
CA GLY A 173 5.72 -11.81 -12.60
C GLY A 173 7.19 -12.09 -12.28
N ARG A 174 8.02 -11.05 -12.19
CA ARG A 174 9.45 -11.18 -11.86
C ARG A 174 9.67 -11.72 -10.45
N ILE A 175 8.93 -11.21 -9.46
CA ILE A 175 9.00 -11.68 -8.07
C ILE A 175 8.52 -13.13 -7.97
N LYS A 176 7.42 -13.47 -8.66
CA LYS A 176 6.89 -14.83 -8.69
C LYS A 176 7.93 -15.83 -9.20
N THR A 177 8.50 -15.58 -10.39
CA THR A 177 9.53 -16.47 -10.96
C THR A 177 10.74 -16.62 -10.05
N PHE A 178 11.22 -15.52 -9.46
CA PHE A 178 12.33 -15.56 -8.50
C PHE A 178 12.04 -16.45 -7.29
N LEU A 179 10.82 -16.39 -6.76
CA LEU A 179 10.45 -17.18 -5.59
C LEU A 179 10.20 -18.64 -5.93
N GLU A 180 9.62 -18.94 -7.09
CA GLU A 180 9.43 -20.34 -7.55
C GLU A 180 10.76 -21.09 -7.70
N GLU A 181 11.85 -20.42 -8.09
CA GLU A 181 13.19 -21.03 -8.13
C GLU A 181 13.76 -21.38 -6.74
N LYS A 182 13.23 -20.75 -5.69
CA LYS A 182 13.75 -20.84 -4.31
C LYS A 182 12.76 -21.46 -3.32
N SER A 183 11.55 -21.74 -3.78
CA SER A 183 10.41 -22.22 -3.01
C SER A 183 10.45 -23.74 -2.85
N LEU A 184 10.00 -24.22 -1.70
CA LEU A 184 9.59 -25.63 -1.53
C LEU A 184 8.09 -25.84 -1.75
N ALA A 185 7.29 -24.77 -1.78
CA ALA A 185 5.87 -24.86 -2.12
C ALA A 185 5.69 -25.15 -3.62
N ASP A 186 4.63 -25.88 -3.95
CA ASP A 186 4.32 -26.31 -5.33
C ASP A 186 4.01 -25.11 -6.23
N GLU A 187 3.42 -24.05 -5.66
CA GLU A 187 3.06 -22.83 -6.39
C GLU A 187 3.19 -21.60 -5.48
N VAL A 188 3.68 -20.49 -6.05
CA VAL A 188 3.65 -19.16 -5.42
C VAL A 188 2.55 -18.31 -6.07
N ILE A 189 1.65 -17.77 -5.25
CA ILE A 189 0.59 -16.86 -5.67
C ILE A 189 0.87 -15.48 -5.08
N ILE A 190 0.88 -14.47 -5.95
CA ILE A 190 0.87 -13.07 -5.53
C ILE A 190 -0.58 -12.59 -5.56
N GLU A 191 -1.09 -12.18 -4.40
CA GLU A 191 -2.43 -11.61 -4.26
C GLU A 191 -2.36 -10.08 -4.17
N ASN A 192 -3.44 -9.42 -4.58
CA ASN A 192 -3.53 -7.97 -4.52
C ASN A 192 -3.59 -7.50 -3.07
N LEU A 193 -2.99 -6.34 -2.83
CA LEU A 193 -3.05 -5.68 -1.55
C LEU A 193 -4.45 -5.14 -1.29
N GLU A 194 -4.96 -5.37 -0.09
CA GLU A 194 -6.23 -4.82 0.35
C GLU A 194 -5.99 -3.81 1.46
N PHE A 195 -6.67 -2.67 1.34
CA PHE A 195 -6.51 -1.54 2.24
C PHE A 195 -7.77 -1.32 3.06
N PHE A 196 -7.56 -1.07 4.35
CA PHE A 196 -8.52 -0.40 5.20
C PHE A 196 -8.11 1.06 5.33
N TYR A 197 -9.07 1.93 5.05
CA TYR A 197 -8.98 3.35 5.30
C TYR A 197 -9.58 3.65 6.66
N ILE A 198 -9.25 4.79 7.24
CA ILE A 198 -9.82 5.22 8.52
C ILE A 198 -10.42 6.59 8.31
N GLU A 199 -11.74 6.69 8.47
CA GLU A 199 -12.40 7.98 8.61
C GLU A 199 -12.23 8.45 10.04
N ILE A 200 -11.71 9.67 10.20
CA ILE A 200 -11.47 10.29 11.50
C ILE A 200 -12.38 11.51 11.61
N THR A 201 -13.39 11.42 12.47
CA THR A 201 -14.24 12.55 12.82
C THR A 201 -13.86 13.02 14.22
N SER A 202 -13.51 14.29 14.37
CA SER A 202 -13.09 14.81 15.67
C SER A 202 -13.55 16.23 15.90
N ASP A 203 -14.23 16.45 17.04
CA ASP A 203 -14.52 17.79 17.55
C ASP A 203 -13.41 18.19 18.53
N VAL A 204 -12.63 19.21 18.16
CA VAL A 204 -11.45 19.66 18.91
C VAL A 204 -11.71 21.02 19.52
N LYS A 205 -11.57 21.12 20.85
CA LYS A 205 -11.67 22.38 21.59
C LYS A 205 -10.28 22.90 21.91
N TYR A 206 -10.06 24.19 21.61
CA TYR A 206 -8.77 24.83 21.84
C TYR A 206 -8.92 26.22 22.45
N ASN A 207 -7.93 26.63 23.24
CA ASN A 207 -7.85 27.98 23.80
C ASN A 207 -7.12 28.91 22.82
N LYS A 208 -7.81 29.92 22.29
CA LYS A 208 -7.21 30.86 21.34
C LYS A 208 -6.08 31.69 21.95
N ASP A 209 -6.13 31.95 23.26
CA ASP A 209 -5.15 32.77 23.98
C ASP A 209 -3.80 32.05 24.17
N ASP A 210 -3.80 30.71 24.13
CA ASP A 210 -2.60 29.89 24.36
C ASP A 210 -1.83 29.55 23.06
N THR A 211 -2.30 30.03 21.90
CA THR A 211 -1.66 29.77 20.61
C THR A 211 -1.61 31.01 19.71
N ILE A 212 -0.51 31.16 18.99
CA ILE A 212 -0.36 32.19 17.94
C ILE A 212 -0.97 31.75 16.61
N LEU A 213 -1.30 30.48 16.47
CA LEU A 213 -1.89 29.93 15.26
C LEU A 213 -3.36 30.32 15.15
N ASN A 214 -3.84 30.38 13.91
CA ASN A 214 -5.26 30.45 13.61
C ASN A 214 -5.83 29.03 13.49
N GLU A 215 -7.16 28.93 13.46
CA GLU A 215 -7.89 27.66 13.35
C GLU A 215 -7.38 26.77 12.20
N ALA A 216 -7.18 27.36 11.01
CA ALA A 216 -6.67 26.65 9.85
C ALA A 216 -5.27 26.08 10.07
N GLY A 217 -4.38 26.86 10.70
CA GLY A 217 -3.02 26.43 11.03
C GLY A 217 -3.01 25.25 12.01
N LEU A 218 -3.83 25.31 13.06
CA LEU A 218 -3.99 24.18 14.00
C LEU A 218 -4.52 22.93 13.30
N LYS A 219 -5.57 23.08 12.49
CA LYS A 219 -6.15 21.97 11.72
C LYS A 219 -5.13 21.35 10.77
N THR A 220 -4.28 22.15 10.12
CA THR A 220 -3.18 21.66 9.28
C THR A 220 -2.17 20.84 10.07
N ILE A 221 -1.75 21.29 11.26
CA ILE A 221 -0.80 20.54 12.11
C ILE A 221 -1.42 19.22 12.56
N ILE A 222 -2.66 19.23 13.03
CA ILE A 222 -3.38 18.01 13.44
C ILE A 222 -3.46 17.03 12.26
N THR A 223 -3.85 17.52 11.08
CA THR A 223 -3.95 16.71 9.86
C THR A 223 -2.60 16.09 9.51
N GLN A 224 -1.51 16.86 9.55
CA GLN A 224 -0.17 16.36 9.24
C GLN A 224 0.27 15.28 10.23
N ASN A 225 0.11 15.53 11.53
CA ASN A 225 0.47 14.58 12.59
C ASN A 225 -0.29 13.25 12.45
N LEU A 226 -1.56 13.30 12.02
CA LEU A 226 -2.34 12.10 11.74
C LEU A 226 -1.85 11.38 10.48
N VAL A 227 -1.54 12.09 9.39
CA VAL A 227 -1.01 11.48 8.15
C VAL A 227 0.37 10.84 8.37
N ASP A 228 1.20 11.43 9.24
CA ASP A 228 2.54 10.91 9.59
C ASP A 228 2.48 9.54 10.28
N LEU A 229 1.31 9.11 10.76
CA LEU A 229 1.10 7.74 11.24
C LEU A 229 1.33 6.68 10.16
N ASN A 230 1.08 7.00 8.89
CA ASN A 230 1.33 6.05 7.79
C ASN A 230 2.79 5.59 7.74
N THR A 231 3.72 6.49 8.01
CA THR A 231 5.17 6.20 7.94
C THR A 231 5.73 5.76 9.30
N THR A 232 5.17 6.25 10.40
CA THR A 232 5.69 5.98 11.75
C THR A 232 5.09 4.74 12.41
N ARG A 233 3.83 4.39 12.09
CA ARG A 233 3.09 3.30 12.76
C ARG A 233 2.45 2.30 11.81
N PHE A 234 1.76 2.78 10.77
CA PHE A 234 1.00 1.95 9.84
C PHE A 234 1.81 1.52 8.62
N ASN A 235 3.14 1.53 8.70
CA ASN A 235 4.06 1.10 7.63
C ASN A 235 4.23 -0.43 7.54
N LYS A 236 3.44 -1.20 8.30
CA LYS A 236 3.50 -2.66 8.36
C LYS A 236 2.11 -3.25 8.25
N PHE A 237 2.05 -4.51 7.82
CA PHE A 237 0.81 -5.28 7.82
C PHE A 237 0.30 -5.56 9.24
N ASN A 238 -1.01 -5.76 9.35
CA ASN A 238 -1.70 -6.29 10.53
C ASN A 238 -1.46 -5.42 11.79
N GLN A 239 -1.42 -4.10 11.63
CA GLN A 239 -1.33 -3.17 12.76
C GLN A 239 -2.74 -2.87 13.26
N ASN A 240 -2.96 -2.95 14.57
CA ASN A 240 -4.22 -2.50 15.17
C ASN A 240 -4.21 -0.98 15.37
N VAL A 241 -5.39 -0.37 15.32
CA VAL A 241 -5.59 1.06 15.56
C VAL A 241 -6.33 1.23 16.87
N TYR A 242 -5.78 2.07 17.72
CA TYR A 242 -6.37 2.39 19.00
C TYR A 242 -6.90 3.81 18.97
N SER A 243 -8.20 3.98 19.21
CA SER A 243 -8.85 5.31 19.23
C SER A 243 -8.15 6.29 20.17
N SER A 244 -7.75 5.80 21.35
CA SER A 244 -7.01 6.57 22.35
C SER A 244 -5.68 7.12 21.84
N GLN A 245 -5.00 6.42 20.94
CA GLN A 245 -3.73 6.89 20.37
C GLN A 245 -3.96 7.98 19.33
N ILE A 246 -5.02 7.85 18.52
CA ILE A 246 -5.43 8.90 17.59
C ILE A 246 -5.79 10.17 18.37
N ALA A 247 -6.63 10.04 19.41
CA ALA A 247 -6.98 11.14 20.29
C ALA A 247 -5.75 11.77 20.95
N ALA A 248 -4.82 10.96 21.46
CA ALA A 248 -3.58 11.49 22.04
C ALA A 248 -2.72 12.27 21.03
N ILE A 249 -2.70 11.88 19.76
CA ILE A 249 -1.96 12.62 18.73
C ILE A 249 -2.61 13.97 18.45
N ILE A 250 -3.94 14.02 18.43
CA ILE A 250 -4.68 15.27 18.31
C ILE A 250 -4.37 16.17 19.52
N ASP A 251 -4.48 15.66 20.75
CA ASP A 251 -4.19 16.44 21.96
C ASP A 251 -2.75 16.96 22.01
N ASN A 252 -1.77 16.15 21.58
CA ASN A 252 -0.36 16.54 21.58
C ASN A 252 0.06 17.36 20.34
N SER A 253 -0.88 17.76 19.47
CA SER A 253 -0.54 18.53 18.27
C SER A 253 -0.20 19.99 18.57
N ASP A 254 -0.77 20.57 19.62
CA ASP A 254 -0.49 21.93 20.10
C ASP A 254 -0.93 22.06 21.56
N ASP A 255 -0.16 22.77 22.39
CA ASP A 255 -0.43 22.92 23.83
C ASP A 255 -1.76 23.65 24.12
N SER A 256 -2.31 24.39 23.16
CA SER A 256 -3.61 25.08 23.30
C SER A 256 -4.82 24.14 23.22
N ILE A 257 -4.64 22.89 22.82
CA ILE A 257 -5.73 21.92 22.70
C ILE A 257 -6.15 21.46 24.09
N ILE A 258 -7.42 21.72 24.44
CA ILE A 258 -7.96 21.42 25.78
C ILE A 258 -8.55 20.01 25.81
N SER A 259 -9.25 19.63 24.74
CA SER A 259 -9.91 18.34 24.64
C SER A 259 -10.30 18.04 23.20
N ASN A 260 -10.35 16.76 22.86
CA ASN A 260 -11.02 16.28 21.67
C ASN A 260 -12.11 15.25 21.98
N SER A 261 -13.04 15.09 21.04
CA SER A 261 -13.96 13.97 20.98
C SER A 261 -13.83 13.33 19.60
N THR A 262 -13.05 12.24 19.52
CA THR A 262 -12.74 11.55 18.26
C THR A 262 -13.55 10.26 18.10
N PHE A 263 -14.09 10.06 16.90
CA PHE A 263 -14.76 8.85 16.45
C PHE A 263 -14.07 8.31 15.19
N LEU A 264 -13.97 6.98 15.07
CA LEU A 264 -13.31 6.30 13.97
C LEU A 264 -14.28 5.38 13.25
N ARG A 265 -14.20 5.34 11.91
CA ARG A 265 -14.89 4.35 11.08
C ARG A 265 -13.90 3.66 10.15
N LEU A 266 -14.13 2.37 9.88
CA LEU A 266 -13.36 1.65 8.88
C LEU A 266 -13.87 2.00 7.49
N GLY A 267 -12.96 2.32 6.58
CA GLY A 267 -13.23 2.64 5.19
C GLY A 267 -12.72 1.57 4.23
N HIS A 268 -13.44 1.36 3.14
CA HIS A 268 -12.99 0.58 1.99
C HIS A 268 -13.31 1.34 0.71
N ARG A 269 -12.34 1.44 -0.21
CA ARG A 269 -12.50 2.20 -1.45
C ARG A 269 -12.81 1.27 -2.62
N LEU A 270 -13.87 1.60 -3.34
CA LEU A 270 -14.32 0.90 -4.55
C LEU A 270 -13.99 1.73 -5.80
N THR A 271 -13.50 1.05 -6.83
CA THR A 271 -13.33 1.61 -8.18
C THR A 271 -14.18 0.80 -9.18
N PRO A 272 -15.51 0.98 -9.15
CA PRO A 272 -16.44 0.19 -9.96
C PRO A 272 -16.31 0.50 -11.45
N VAL A 273 -16.59 -0.48 -12.31
CA VAL A 273 -16.74 -0.23 -13.76
C VAL A 273 -18.11 0.40 -13.99
N VAL A 274 -18.14 1.59 -14.59
CA VAL A 274 -19.39 2.34 -14.79
C VAL A 274 -20.35 1.61 -15.73
N ASN A 275 -21.65 1.72 -15.45
CA ASN A 275 -22.75 1.08 -16.18
C ASN A 275 -22.68 -0.47 -16.25
N VAL A 276 -21.90 -1.11 -15.37
CA VAL A 276 -21.82 -2.56 -15.26
C VAL A 276 -22.35 -3.00 -13.91
N ASN A 277 -23.37 -3.85 -13.92
CA ASN A 277 -23.88 -4.45 -12.69
C ASN A 277 -22.82 -5.42 -12.13
N THR A 278 -22.22 -5.06 -11.00
CA THR A 278 -21.10 -5.79 -10.40
C THR A 278 -21.49 -6.29 -9.02
N SER A 279 -21.05 -7.50 -8.68
CA SER A 279 -21.23 -8.08 -7.34
C SER A 279 -20.05 -7.71 -6.46
N TYR A 280 -20.35 -7.08 -5.33
CA TYR A 280 -19.38 -6.69 -4.32
C TYR A 280 -19.56 -7.58 -3.10
N ILE A 281 -18.47 -8.23 -2.68
CA ILE A 281 -18.38 -9.01 -1.45
C ILE A 281 -17.14 -8.51 -0.73
N PHE A 282 -17.34 -7.97 0.45
CA PHE A 282 -16.26 -7.42 1.27
C PHE A 282 -16.55 -7.70 2.74
N ASP A 283 -15.49 -7.75 3.54
CA ASP A 283 -15.56 -8.04 4.96
C ASP A 283 -14.72 -7.02 5.72
N PHE A 284 -15.36 -6.28 6.63
CA PHE A 284 -14.67 -5.38 7.55
C PHE A 284 -13.93 -6.13 8.66
N GLU A 285 -14.18 -7.44 8.80
CA GLU A 285 -13.54 -8.36 9.75
C GLU A 285 -13.67 -7.91 11.22
N ASN A 286 -14.66 -7.06 11.48
CA ASN A 286 -14.95 -6.47 12.76
C ASN A 286 -16.46 -6.50 12.98
N LYS A 287 -16.86 -6.74 14.23
CA LYS A 287 -18.24 -6.57 14.64
C LYS A 287 -18.64 -5.10 14.48
N LEU A 288 -19.72 -4.87 13.76
CA LEU A 288 -20.24 -3.54 13.49
C LEU A 288 -21.14 -3.07 14.62
N ASP A 289 -21.15 -1.76 14.87
CA ASP A 289 -22.09 -1.18 15.83
C ASP A 289 -23.48 -1.14 15.20
N LEU A 290 -24.50 -1.62 15.91
CA LEU A 290 -25.85 -1.63 15.36
C LEU A 290 -26.55 -0.34 15.74
N HIS A 291 -26.54 0.64 14.83
CA HIS A 291 -27.39 1.81 14.98
C HIS A 291 -28.82 1.46 14.54
N THR A 292 -29.75 1.58 15.47
CA THR A 292 -31.18 1.42 15.15
C THR A 292 -31.75 2.78 14.75
N PRO A 293 -32.56 2.86 13.67
CA PRO A 293 -33.15 4.12 13.24
C PRO A 293 -33.97 4.73 14.39
N SER A 294 -33.55 5.91 14.85
CA SER A 294 -34.37 6.75 15.71
C SER A 294 -35.56 7.25 14.89
N GLN A 295 -36.80 7.03 15.34
CA GLN A 295 -38.00 7.45 14.59
C GLN A 295 -38.09 8.97 14.33
N ASN A 296 -37.27 9.80 15.01
CA ASN A 296 -37.40 11.27 15.01
C ASN A 296 -36.08 12.04 14.74
N ALA A 297 -34.97 11.35 14.48
CA ALA A 297 -33.71 11.96 14.08
C ALA A 297 -33.23 11.18 12.86
N GLY A 298 -32.67 11.86 11.86
CA GLY A 298 -32.20 11.24 10.62
C GLY A 298 -31.47 9.91 10.83
N HIS A 299 -31.54 9.05 9.82
CA HIS A 299 -30.97 7.71 9.86
C HIS A 299 -29.44 7.78 10.14
N ASP A 300 -29.02 7.43 11.36
CA ASP A 300 -27.61 7.24 11.70
C ASP A 300 -27.20 5.85 11.23
N SER A 301 -26.65 5.78 10.03
CA SER A 301 -26.30 4.52 9.38
C SER A 301 -25.02 3.93 9.96
N THR A 302 -25.01 2.62 10.14
CA THR A 302 -23.81 1.87 10.51
C THR A 302 -22.84 1.86 9.33
N ILE A 303 -23.39 1.52 8.16
CA ILE A 303 -22.70 1.51 6.87
C ILE A 303 -23.15 2.72 6.08
N SER A 304 -22.21 3.51 5.59
CA SER A 304 -22.51 4.59 4.65
C SER A 304 -21.49 4.64 3.53
N SER A 305 -21.81 5.27 2.41
CA SER A 305 -20.84 5.54 1.35
C SER A 305 -20.67 7.03 1.06
N SER A 306 -19.57 7.38 0.41
CA SER A 306 -19.47 8.64 -0.33
C SER A 306 -20.47 8.67 -1.48
N THR A 307 -20.78 9.87 -1.97
CA THR A 307 -21.76 10.08 -3.04
C THR A 307 -21.29 9.53 -4.38
N PHE A 308 -22.22 8.97 -5.15
CA PHE A 308 -22.05 8.54 -6.54
C PHE A 308 -23.34 8.75 -7.32
N THR A 309 -23.26 8.73 -8.65
CA THR A 309 -24.44 8.82 -9.51
C THR A 309 -25.04 7.44 -9.70
N TYR A 310 -26.33 7.32 -9.44
CA TYR A 310 -27.13 6.12 -9.64
C TYR A 310 -28.33 6.41 -10.54
N THR A 311 -28.64 5.49 -11.47
CA THR A 311 -29.81 5.64 -12.35
C THR A 311 -30.93 4.74 -11.87
N LYS A 312 -32.10 5.32 -11.61
CA LYS A 312 -33.34 4.60 -11.29
C LYS A 312 -34.46 5.12 -12.20
N ASP A 313 -35.13 4.20 -12.90
CA ASP A 313 -36.25 4.51 -13.80
C ASP A 313 -35.93 5.63 -14.81
N ASP A 314 -34.75 5.53 -15.45
CA ASP A 314 -34.21 6.51 -16.43
C ASP A 314 -33.93 7.92 -15.88
N VAL A 315 -33.86 8.08 -14.55
CA VAL A 315 -33.46 9.32 -13.89
C VAL A 315 -32.16 9.10 -13.11
N ASP A 316 -31.22 10.03 -13.26
CA ASP A 316 -29.95 10.03 -12.54
C ASP A 316 -30.08 10.79 -11.21
N TYR A 317 -29.59 10.16 -10.13
CA TYR A 317 -29.62 10.69 -8.77
C TYR A 317 -28.23 10.72 -8.17
N ASP A 318 -27.90 11.81 -7.48
CA ASP A 318 -26.79 11.82 -6.52
C ASP A 318 -27.18 10.99 -5.31
N SER A 319 -26.47 9.90 -5.10
CA SER A 319 -26.87 8.82 -4.20
C SER A 319 -25.73 8.34 -3.32
N CYS A 320 -26.08 7.73 -2.19
CA CYS A 320 -25.18 7.02 -1.30
C CYS A 320 -25.74 5.62 -0.99
N ILE A 321 -24.88 4.72 -0.53
CA ILE A 321 -25.30 3.43 0.05
C ILE A 321 -25.39 3.62 1.54
N GLU A 322 -26.50 3.18 2.14
CA GLU A 322 -26.63 3.07 3.59
C GLU A 322 -27.32 1.75 3.97
N ASP A 323 -27.08 1.26 5.19
CA ASP A 323 -27.91 0.19 5.75
C ASP A 323 -29.28 0.73 6.23
N ASP A 324 -30.14 -0.14 6.73
CA ASP A 324 -31.44 0.24 7.32
C ASP A 324 -31.58 -0.16 8.79
N GLY A 325 -30.46 -0.50 9.44
CA GLY A 325 -30.40 -1.02 10.80
C GLY A 325 -31.00 -2.43 10.98
N ASN A 326 -31.47 -3.08 9.90
CA ASN A 326 -32.06 -4.42 9.93
C ASN A 326 -31.30 -5.41 9.02
N GLY A 327 -30.08 -5.07 8.61
CA GLY A 327 -29.22 -5.95 7.82
C GLY A 327 -29.42 -5.82 6.31
N VAL A 328 -30.16 -4.81 5.85
CA VAL A 328 -30.41 -4.57 4.43
C VAL A 328 -29.68 -3.32 3.98
N LEU A 329 -28.97 -3.41 2.86
CA LEU A 329 -28.31 -2.27 2.21
C LEU A 329 -29.21 -1.70 1.13
N LYS A 330 -29.33 -0.37 1.13
CA LYS A 330 -30.16 0.39 0.19
C LYS A 330 -29.36 1.55 -0.39
N VAL A 331 -29.77 1.97 -1.58
CA VAL A 331 -29.32 3.22 -2.18
C VAL A 331 -30.28 4.30 -1.74
N TYR A 332 -29.75 5.39 -1.20
CA TYR A 332 -30.50 6.58 -0.80
C TYR A 332 -30.10 7.76 -1.66
N THR A 333 -31.03 8.67 -1.87
CA THR A 333 -30.78 10.01 -2.41
C THR A 333 -31.36 11.06 -1.48
N THR A 334 -30.92 12.30 -1.60
CA THR A 334 -31.48 13.42 -0.83
C THR A 334 -32.47 14.18 -1.70
N ASP A 335 -33.70 14.34 -1.22
CA ASP A 335 -34.71 15.14 -1.93
C ASP A 335 -34.45 16.66 -1.82
N ASN A 336 -35.26 17.45 -2.51
CA ASN A 336 -35.15 18.93 -2.50
C ASN A 336 -35.37 19.56 -1.11
N THR A 337 -35.86 18.81 -0.13
CA THR A 337 -36.09 19.25 1.26
C THR A 337 -34.95 18.85 2.19
N GLY A 338 -33.95 18.12 1.69
CA GLY A 338 -32.87 17.56 2.50
C GLY A 338 -33.21 16.22 3.16
N THR A 339 -34.34 15.60 2.80
CA THR A 339 -34.77 14.33 3.38
C THR A 339 -34.17 13.16 2.61
N SER A 340 -33.64 12.17 3.33
CA SER A 340 -33.12 10.94 2.72
C SER A 340 -34.26 10.03 2.26
N VAL A 341 -34.21 9.60 1.00
CA VAL A 341 -35.21 8.77 0.34
C VAL A 341 -34.55 7.52 -0.25
N ALA A 342 -35.04 6.34 0.13
CA ALA A 342 -34.56 5.07 -0.40
C ALA A 342 -35.03 4.87 -1.86
N LEU A 343 -34.09 4.58 -2.76
CA LEU A 343 -34.34 4.30 -4.18
C LEU A 343 -34.47 2.80 -4.46
N ASP A 344 -33.53 2.00 -3.94
CA ASP A 344 -33.49 0.56 -4.20
C ASP A 344 -32.83 -0.22 -3.06
N THR A 345 -33.23 -1.49 -2.92
CA THR A 345 -32.55 -2.47 -2.07
C THR A 345 -31.52 -3.25 -2.89
N ILE A 346 -30.26 -3.23 -2.46
CA ILE A 346 -29.13 -3.71 -3.27
C ILE A 346 -28.37 -4.88 -2.65
N GLY A 347 -28.57 -5.14 -1.36
CA GLY A 347 -27.77 -6.13 -0.66
C GLY A 347 -28.09 -6.27 0.82
N SER A 348 -27.14 -6.85 1.53
CA SER A 348 -27.24 -7.15 2.95
C SER A 348 -25.92 -6.91 3.67
N VAL A 349 -26.02 -6.64 4.97
CA VAL A 349 -24.91 -6.56 5.90
C VAL A 349 -25.12 -7.54 7.06
N ASP A 350 -24.07 -8.25 7.43
CA ASP A 350 -24.00 -9.05 8.65
C ASP A 350 -23.17 -8.26 9.69
N TYR A 351 -23.85 -7.70 10.69
CA TYR A 351 -23.22 -6.88 11.72
C TYR A 351 -22.33 -7.68 12.67
N GLU A 352 -22.50 -9.00 12.78
CA GLU A 352 -21.67 -9.82 13.67
C GLU A 352 -20.29 -10.10 13.06
N THR A 353 -20.24 -10.30 11.74
CA THR A 353 -18.99 -10.55 11.02
C THR A 353 -18.36 -9.29 10.43
N GLY A 354 -19.18 -8.29 10.06
CA GLY A 354 -18.75 -7.15 9.25
C GLY A 354 -18.82 -7.42 7.74
N LYS A 355 -19.42 -8.55 7.34
CA LYS A 355 -19.54 -8.93 5.94
C LYS A 355 -20.65 -8.17 5.24
N ILE A 356 -20.32 -7.64 4.07
CA ILE A 356 -21.21 -6.89 3.18
C ILE A 356 -21.27 -7.59 1.84
N VAL A 357 -22.50 -7.74 1.32
CA VAL A 357 -22.76 -8.28 -0.01
C VAL A 357 -23.80 -7.41 -0.69
N PHE A 358 -23.48 -6.85 -1.86
CA PHE A 358 -24.45 -6.10 -2.66
C PHE A 358 -24.13 -6.18 -4.15
N ASN A 359 -25.14 -5.88 -4.97
CA ASN A 359 -24.98 -5.78 -6.42
C ASN A 359 -25.46 -4.40 -6.86
N LEU A 360 -24.64 -3.71 -7.66
CA LEU A 360 -25.00 -2.38 -8.14
C LEU A 360 -24.37 -2.08 -9.50
N ALA A 361 -25.13 -1.38 -10.34
CA ALA A 361 -24.64 -0.72 -11.55
C ALA A 361 -24.46 0.77 -11.26
N ILE A 362 -23.22 1.23 -11.20
CA ILE A 362 -22.88 2.61 -10.82
C ILE A 362 -22.73 3.44 -12.10
N LYS A 363 -23.42 4.58 -12.18
CA LYS A 363 -23.44 5.42 -13.39
C LYS A 363 -22.18 6.27 -13.50
N GLY A 364 -21.74 6.84 -12.38
CA GLY A 364 -20.59 7.73 -12.29
C GLY A 364 -20.16 7.98 -10.85
N TYR A 365 -18.90 8.34 -10.65
CA TYR A 365 -18.30 8.67 -9.36
C TYR A 365 -17.00 9.45 -9.60
N ILE A 366 -16.47 10.12 -8.57
CA ILE A 366 -15.22 10.89 -8.66
C ILE A 366 -14.11 10.13 -7.95
N GLY A 367 -13.14 9.61 -8.70
CA GLY A 367 -11.97 8.91 -8.17
C GLY A 367 -12.27 7.50 -7.65
N TYR A 368 -13.01 7.41 -6.55
CA TYR A 368 -13.43 6.17 -5.90
C TYR A 368 -14.73 6.39 -5.11
N ILE A 369 -15.36 5.30 -4.66
CA ILE A 369 -16.46 5.34 -3.69
C ILE A 369 -15.94 4.75 -2.38
N SER A 370 -15.92 5.56 -1.32
CA SER A 370 -15.58 5.08 0.02
C SER A 370 -16.81 4.50 0.68
N LEU A 371 -16.74 3.25 1.11
CA LEU A 371 -17.68 2.62 2.03
C LEU A 371 -17.12 2.68 3.43
N PHE A 372 -17.86 3.27 4.36
CA PHE A 372 -17.49 3.41 5.75
C PHE A 372 -18.39 2.55 6.64
N ALA A 373 -17.82 2.00 7.70
CA ALA A 373 -18.49 1.19 8.69
C ALA A 373 -18.12 1.60 10.10
N SER A 374 -19.14 1.85 10.91
CA SER A 374 -19.01 2.04 12.36
C SER A 374 -18.82 0.68 13.03
N ILE A 375 -17.68 0.51 13.71
CA ILE A 375 -17.40 -0.72 14.43
C ILE A 375 -17.88 -0.63 15.88
N LYS A 376 -18.24 -1.77 16.47
CA LYS A 376 -18.75 -1.83 17.84
C LYS A 376 -17.66 -1.60 18.90
N SER A 377 -16.44 -2.02 18.60
CA SER A 377 -15.28 -1.71 19.42
C SER A 377 -14.83 -0.28 19.15
N ARG A 378 -14.15 0.37 20.09
CA ARG A 378 -13.47 1.65 19.82
C ARG A 378 -12.13 1.48 19.13
N ASP A 379 -11.57 0.27 19.21
CA ASP A 379 -10.29 -0.06 18.61
C ASP A 379 -10.53 -0.94 17.39
N LEU A 380 -9.84 -0.61 16.30
CA LEU A 380 -9.94 -1.30 15.03
C LEU A 380 -8.95 -2.47 15.05
N GLU A 381 -9.49 -3.69 15.05
CA GLU A 381 -8.69 -4.89 14.91
C GLU A 381 -8.52 -5.20 13.43
N VAL A 382 -7.28 -5.37 12.98
CA VAL A 382 -7.03 -5.69 11.58
C VAL A 382 -6.54 -7.12 11.50
N THR A 383 -7.34 -7.96 10.85
CA THR A 383 -6.96 -9.34 10.62
C THR A 383 -5.99 -9.44 9.44
N LYS A 384 -5.61 -10.67 9.08
CA LYS A 384 -4.41 -10.91 8.29
C LYS A 384 -4.52 -10.31 6.88
N ASN A 385 -3.42 -9.74 6.41
CA ASN A 385 -3.17 -9.31 5.03
C ASN A 385 -3.79 -7.96 4.62
N LYS A 386 -4.30 -7.19 5.57
CA LYS A 386 -4.71 -5.82 5.28
C LYS A 386 -3.62 -4.84 5.66
N PHE A 387 -3.60 -3.74 4.92
CA PHE A 387 -2.75 -2.61 5.21
C PHE A 387 -3.63 -1.41 5.56
N ILE A 388 -3.24 -0.68 6.60
CA ILE A 388 -3.98 0.50 7.04
C ILE A 388 -3.45 1.72 6.33
N ILE A 389 -4.35 2.56 5.84
CA ILE A 389 -4.02 3.88 5.33
C ILE A 389 -4.88 4.92 6.03
N ILE A 390 -4.22 5.98 6.45
CA ILE A 390 -4.85 7.21 6.88
C ILE A 390 -4.73 8.23 5.74
N ASP A 391 -5.85 8.73 5.24
CA ASP A 391 -5.87 9.74 4.19
C ASP A 391 -6.56 11.01 4.70
N SER A 392 -5.92 12.16 4.47
CA SER A 392 -6.48 13.46 4.86
C SER A 392 -7.84 13.77 4.23
N SER A 393 -8.18 13.12 3.10
CA SER A 393 -9.51 13.24 2.49
C SER A 393 -10.64 12.70 3.36
N ASP A 394 -10.32 11.78 4.27
CA ASP A 394 -11.28 11.07 5.12
C ASP A 394 -11.31 11.69 6.55
N PHE A 395 -10.84 12.94 6.70
CA PHE A 395 -10.84 13.65 7.99
C PHE A 395 -11.95 14.69 8.09
N ASN A 396 -12.79 14.54 9.10
CA ASN A 396 -13.82 15.49 9.48
C ASN A 396 -13.46 16.12 10.83
N ILE A 397 -12.51 17.07 10.80
CA ILE A 397 -12.06 17.78 12.01
C ILE A 397 -12.80 19.11 12.13
N THR A 398 -13.58 19.26 13.19
CA THR A 398 -14.26 20.50 13.57
C THR A 398 -13.49 21.16 14.70
N MET A 399 -13.14 22.43 14.54
CA MET A 399 -12.45 23.20 15.57
C MET A 399 -13.47 24.10 16.28
N VAL A 400 -13.45 24.08 17.61
CA VAL A 400 -14.30 24.92 18.44
C VAL A 400 -13.41 25.77 19.33
N GLU A 401 -13.40 27.07 19.08
CA GLU A 401 -12.73 28.03 19.94
C GLU A 401 -13.44 28.10 21.30
N THR A 402 -12.65 28.02 22.36
CA THR A 402 -13.13 28.26 23.72
C THR A 402 -12.27 29.35 24.35
N ASN A 403 -12.92 30.35 24.92
CA ASN A 403 -12.27 31.33 25.78
C ASN A 403 -12.41 30.83 27.23
N ALA A 404 -11.31 30.82 27.97
CA ALA A 404 -11.28 30.38 29.37
C ALA A 404 -12.29 31.14 30.25
#